data_AF-A0A7V5R8M3-F1
#
_entry.id   AF-A0A7V5R8M3-F1
#
_cell.length_a   1.000
_cell.length_b   1.000
_cell.length_c   1.000
_cell.angle_alpha   90.00
_cell.angle_beta   90.00
_cell.angle_gamma   90.00
#
_symmetry.space_group_name_H-M   'P 1'
#
loop_
_entity.id
_entity.type
_entity.pdbx_description
1 polymer ?
#
loop_
_entity_poly.entity_id
_entity_poly.type
_entity_poly.pdbx_seq_one_letter_code
_entity_poly.pdbx_strand_id
1 'polypeptide(L)' 'MEDRWLSVDEIAAYLGIKRDTVYKWISERQMPGHKIGRLWKFNKEEVDEWVRGGGASASQNRSANK' A
#
# COMPACT_ATOMS: atom_id res chain seq x y z
N MET A 1 -22.33 0.49 -1.95
CA MET A 1 -21.22 0.95 -1.08
C MET A 1 -20.15 1.48 -2.01
N GLU A 2 -19.68 2.71 -1.76
CA GLU A 2 -18.89 3.49 -2.70
C GLU A 2 -17.51 2.86 -2.93
N ASP A 3 -17.35 2.18 -4.08
CA ASP A 3 -16.05 1.75 -4.61
C ASP A 3 -15.27 2.99 -5.07
N ARG A 4 -14.76 3.74 -4.08
CA ARG A 4 -14.09 5.01 -4.31
C ARG A 4 -12.59 4.78 -4.38
N TRP A 5 -12.05 4.99 -5.57
CA TRP A 5 -10.63 5.00 -5.86
C TRP A 5 -9.87 6.04 -5.01
N LEU A 6 -9.04 5.55 -4.08
CA LEU A 6 -8.20 6.36 -3.20
C LEU A 6 -6.97 6.86 -3.95
N SER A 7 -6.54 8.07 -3.64
CA SER A 7 -5.29 8.64 -4.13
C SER A 7 -4.11 8.17 -3.26
N VAL A 8 -2.86 8.40 -3.70
CA VAL A 8 -1.66 8.07 -2.89
C VAL A 8 -1.71 8.70 -1.50
N ASP A 9 -2.21 9.93 -1.38
CA ASP A 9 -2.32 10.64 -0.11
C ASP A 9 -3.34 9.97 0.83
N GLU A 10 -4.49 9.60 0.28
CA GLU A 10 -5.59 8.97 1.03
C GLU A 10 -5.21 7.57 1.50
N ILE A 11 -4.57 6.75 0.64
CA ILE A 11 -4.13 5.41 1.04
C ILE A 11 -2.96 5.47 2.04
N ALA A 12 -2.06 6.45 1.90
CA ALA A 12 -0.99 6.68 2.86
C ALA A 12 -1.56 7.04 4.24
N ALA A 13 -2.53 7.96 4.28
CA ALA A 13 -3.24 8.33 5.50
C ALA A 13 -4.03 7.15 6.09
N TYR A 14 -4.72 6.38 5.24
CA TYR A 14 -5.46 5.19 5.65
C TYR A 14 -4.57 4.13 6.32
N LEU A 15 -3.40 3.87 5.75
CA LEU A 15 -2.44 2.89 6.28
C LEU A 15 -1.54 3.46 7.39
N GLY A 16 -1.60 4.77 7.66
CA GLY A 16 -0.74 5.43 8.63
C GLY A 16 0.74 5.48 8.23
N ILE A 17 1.04 5.49 6.93
CA ILE A 17 2.41 5.51 6.39
C ILE A 17 2.69 6.76 5.58
N LYS A 18 3.97 7.00 5.24
CA LYS A 18 4.36 8.11 4.36
C LYS A 18 4.04 7.77 2.90
N ARG A 19 3.73 8.80 2.10
CA ARG A 19 3.55 8.67 0.64
C ARG A 19 4.76 8.05 -0.06
N ASP A 20 5.96 8.37 0.41
CA ASP A 20 7.20 7.77 -0.09
C ASP A 20 7.20 6.24 0.03
N THR A 21 6.70 5.72 1.17
CA THR A 21 6.55 4.28 1.40
C THR A 21 5.55 3.67 0.42
N VAL A 22 4.45 4.36 0.12
CA VAL A 22 3.48 3.90 -0.89
C VAL A 22 4.14 3.79 -2.27
N TYR A 23 4.89 4.80 -2.71
CA TYR A 23 5.61 4.74 -3.98
C TYR A 23 6.66 3.62 -4.01
N LYS A 24 7.38 3.40 -2.91
CA LYS A 24 8.28 2.25 -2.75
C LYS A 24 7.53 0.94 -2.88
N TRP A 25 6.37 0.79 -2.26
CA TRP A 25 5.59 -0.45 -2.35
C TRP A 25 5.06 -0.71 -3.76
N ILE A 26 4.67 0.33 -4.49
CA ILE A 26 4.29 0.20 -5.90
C ILE A 26 5.48 -0.31 -6.72
N SER A 27 6.67 0.28 -6.54
CA SER A 27 7.85 -0.04 -7.36
C SER A 27 8.56 -1.33 -6.96
N GLU A 28 8.67 -1.61 -5.66
CA GLU A 28 9.50 -2.71 -5.13
C GLU A 28 8.66 -3.93 -4.74
N ARG A 29 7.37 -3.74 -4.43
CA ARG A 29 6.53 -4.79 -3.85
C ARG A 29 5.25 -5.06 -4.63
N GLN A 30 5.11 -4.41 -5.79
CA GLN A 30 3.96 -4.56 -6.68
C GLN A 30 2.63 -4.37 -5.93
N MET A 31 2.55 -3.33 -5.10
CA MET A 31 1.32 -2.96 -4.42
C MET A 31 0.19 -2.76 -5.44
N PRO A 32 -1.03 -3.28 -5.19
CA PRO A 32 -2.15 -3.13 -6.10
C PRO A 32 -2.55 -1.66 -6.21
N GLY A 33 -2.23 -1.07 -7.36
CA GLY A 33 -2.53 0.30 -7.69
C GLY A 33 -2.77 0.41 -9.19
N HIS A 34 -3.71 1.25 -9.57
CA HIS A 34 -4.14 1.48 -10.94
C HIS A 34 -3.71 2.86 -11.37
N LYS A 35 -2.91 2.95 -12.42
CA LYS A 35 -2.45 4.24 -12.96
C LYS A 35 -3.49 4.78 -13.93
N ILE A 36 -4.26 5.77 -13.48
CA ILE A 36 -5.29 6.43 -14.29
C ILE A 36 -4.75 7.81 -14.72
N GLY A 37 -4.30 7.87 -15.97
CA GLY A 37 -3.63 9.05 -16.52
C GLY A 37 -2.30 9.32 -15.81
N ARG A 38 -2.24 10.44 -15.08
CA ARG A 38 -1.04 10.86 -14.32
C ARG A 38 -1.12 10.52 -12.82
N LEU A 39 -2.26 10.01 -12.36
CA LEU A 39 -2.51 9.77 -10.95
C LEU A 39 -2.58 8.26 -10.68
N TRP A 40 -2.07 7.87 -9.51
CA TRP A 40 -2.26 6.53 -8.98
C TRP A 40 -3.56 6.49 -8.18
N LYS A 41 -4.33 5.43 -8.43
CA LYS A 41 -5.60 5.13 -7.80
C LYS A 41 -5.55 3.76 -7.14
N PHE A 42 -6.07 3.65 -5.93
CA PHE A 42 -6.00 2.44 -5.12
C PHE A 42 -7.40 2.02 -4.72
N ASN A 43 -7.71 0.75 -4.92
CA ASN A 43 -8.88 0.16 -4.29
C ASN A 43 -8.49 -0.24 -2.86
N LYS A 44 -9.29 0.21 -1.89
CA LYS A 44 -9.03 -0.06 -0.48
C LYS A 44 -9.03 -1.56 -0.18
N GLU A 45 -9.96 -2.32 -0.74
CA GLU A 45 -10.13 -3.75 -0.49
C GLU A 45 -8.94 -4.54 -1.04
N GLU A 46 -8.52 -4.27 -2.28
CA GLU A 46 -7.33 -4.90 -2.87
C GLU A 46 -6.06 -4.63 -2.05
N VAL A 47 -5.88 -3.37 -1.60
CA VAL A 47 -4.74 -3.00 -0.75
C VAL A 47 -4.81 -3.72 0.60
N ASP A 48 -5.98 -3.78 1.23
CA ASP A 48 -6.15 -4.44 2.53
C ASP A 48 -5.85 -5.95 2.43
N GLU A 49 -6.34 -6.61 1.38
CA GLU A 49 -6.02 -8.02 1.10
C GLU A 49 -4.53 -8.24 0.87
N TRP A 50 -3.89 -7.37 0.09
CA TRP A 50 -2.45 -7.43 -0.16
C TRP A 50 -1.62 -7.21 1.13
N VAL A 51 -2.03 -6.26 1.97
CA VAL A 51 -1.40 -6.03 3.28
C VAL A 51 -1.56 -7.27 4.17
N ARG A 52 -2.77 -7.84 4.26
CA ARG A 52 -3.05 -9.07 5.03
C ARG A 52 -2.29 -10.28 4.50
N GLY A 53 -2.08 -10.34 3.18
CA GLY A 53 -1.24 -11.35 2.51
C GLY A 53 0.26 -11.19 2.75
N GLY A 54 0.68 -10.18 3.52
CA GLY A 54 2.08 -9.95 3.88
C GLY A 54 2.86 -9.10 2.88
N GLY A 55 2.21 -8.48 1.88
CA GLY A 55 2.87 -7.59 0.93
C GLY A 55 3.53 -6.37 1.59
N ALA A 56 2.93 -5.86 2.67
CA ALA A 56 3.47 -4.77 3.47
C ALA A 56 4.57 -5.20 4.47
N SER A 57 4.78 -6.51 4.65
CA SER A 57 5.81 -7.01 5.56
C SER A 57 7.18 -6.75 4.97
N ALA A 58 7.89 -5.72 5.44
CA ALA A 58 9.34 -5.74 5.31
C ALA A 58 9.80 -6.94 6.11
N SER A 59 10.42 -7.92 5.45
CA SER A 59 11.07 -9.09 6.05
C SER A 59 11.32 -8.83 7.53
N GLN A 60 10.52 -9.47 8.39
CA GLN A 60 10.68 -9.34 9.82
C GLN A 60 12.01 -10.00 10.18
N ASN A 61 13.12 -9.31 9.95
CA ASN A 61 14.30 -9.49 10.76
C ASN A 61 14.06 -8.74 12.09
N ARG A 62 13.02 -9.17 12.81
CA ARG A 62 13.12 -9.17 14.27
C ARG A 62 14.02 -10.35 14.57
N SER A 63 15.32 -10.09 14.51
CA SER A 63 16.27 -10.77 15.38
C SER A 63 15.67 -10.64 16.79
N ALA A 64 15.03 -11.71 17.25
CA ALA A 64 14.68 -11.90 18.64
C ALA A 64 16.01 -12.08 19.37
N ASN A 65 16.69 -10.97 19.64
CA ASN A 65 17.73 -10.93 20.65
C ASN A 65 17.01 -10.78 22.00
N LYS A 66 16.71 -11.91 22.64
CA LYS A 66 17.07 -12.21 24.03
C LYS A 66 16.68 -13.63 24.41
#